data_AF-A0A444U957-F1
#
_entry.id   AF-A0A444U957-F1
#
_cell.length_a   1.000
_cell.length_b   1.000
_cell.length_c   1.000
_cell.angle_alpha   90.00
_cell.angle_beta   90.00
_cell.angle_gamma   90.00
#
_symmetry.space_group_name_H-M   'P 1'
#
loop_
_entity.id
_entity.type
_entity.pdbx_description
1 polymer ?
#
loop_
_entity_poly.entity_id
_entity_poly.type
_entity_poly.pdbx_seq_one_letter_code
_entity_poly.pdbx_strand_id
1 'polypeptide(L)'
;MTREITLLPDLLHDDVKSPFQVVQYLVQRDLSTGFPNTQIELQALLTIPITGAIAERCFSKLRSTMSQERLSALAVLSIENRLARQVNFFDVII
;
A
#
# COMPACT_ATOMS: atom_id res chain seq x y z
N MET A 1 -9.83 -23.02 -1.20
CA MET A 1 -9.27 -21.76 -1.73
C MET A 1 -9.36 -21.66 -3.25
N THR A 2 -9.35 -22.74 -4.02
CA THR A 2 -9.44 -22.67 -5.50
C THR A 2 -10.86 -22.44 -6.03
N ARG A 3 -11.90 -22.89 -5.32
CA ARG A 3 -13.30 -22.86 -5.79
C ARG A 3 -13.84 -21.43 -5.96
N GLU A 4 -13.39 -20.51 -5.14
CA GLU A 4 -13.80 -19.10 -5.19
C GLU A 4 -13.28 -18.40 -6.46
N ILE A 5 -12.00 -18.62 -6.80
CA ILE A 5 -11.37 -18.02 -7.99
C ILE A 5 -11.94 -18.61 -9.29
N THR A 6 -12.40 -19.86 -9.28
CA THR A 6 -13.03 -20.49 -10.46
C THR A 6 -14.45 -19.97 -10.72
N LEU A 7 -15.19 -19.55 -9.68
CA LEU A 7 -16.57 -19.08 -9.81
C LEU A 7 -16.67 -17.57 -10.09
N LEU A 8 -15.66 -16.80 -9.68
CA LEU A 8 -15.58 -15.37 -9.93
C LEU A 8 -15.70 -14.98 -11.42
N PRO A 9 -14.98 -15.61 -12.38
CA PRO A 9 -15.09 -15.24 -13.80
C PRO A 9 -16.48 -15.50 -14.40
N ASP A 10 -17.22 -16.53 -13.93
CA ASP A 10 -18.59 -16.79 -14.41
C ASP A 10 -19.60 -15.73 -13.91
N LEU A 11 -19.29 -15.06 -12.79
CA LEU A 11 -20.11 -13.99 -12.22
C LEU A 11 -19.78 -12.61 -12.81
N LEU A 12 -18.60 -12.46 -13.39
CA LEU A 12 -18.15 -11.22 -14.03
C LEU A 12 -18.68 -11.15 -15.46
N HIS A 13 -19.40 -10.09 -15.80
CA HIS A 13 -19.71 -9.81 -17.21
C HIS A 13 -18.42 -9.48 -17.97
N ASP A 14 -18.36 -9.84 -19.26
CA ASP A 14 -17.25 -9.60 -20.21
C ASP A 14 -16.76 -8.13 -20.28
N ASP A 15 -17.57 -7.21 -19.74
CA ASP A 15 -17.28 -5.78 -19.65
C ASP A 15 -16.33 -5.38 -18.52
N VAL A 16 -16.05 -6.26 -17.55
CA VAL A 16 -15.13 -5.95 -16.43
C VAL A 16 -13.68 -6.25 -16.83
N LYS A 17 -12.96 -5.22 -17.28
CA LYS A 17 -11.59 -5.37 -17.83
C LYS A 17 -10.48 -4.93 -16.87
N SER A 18 -10.81 -4.19 -15.82
CA SER A 18 -9.84 -3.65 -14.86
C SER A 18 -10.01 -4.25 -13.46
N PRO A 19 -8.92 -4.59 -12.75
CA PRO A 19 -8.99 -5.07 -11.37
C PRO A 19 -9.71 -4.08 -10.44
N PHE A 20 -9.64 -2.78 -10.73
CA PHE A 20 -10.39 -1.74 -10.00
C PHE A 20 -11.90 -1.90 -10.19
N GLN A 21 -12.35 -2.20 -11.42
CA GLN A 21 -13.77 -2.44 -11.71
C GLN A 21 -14.27 -3.73 -11.06
N VAL A 22 -13.42 -4.76 -10.95
CA VAL A 22 -13.74 -6.00 -10.22
C VAL A 22 -13.99 -5.70 -8.74
N VAL A 23 -13.11 -4.95 -8.08
CA VAL A 23 -13.30 -4.56 -6.67
C VAL A 23 -14.55 -3.70 -6.50
N GLN A 24 -14.80 -2.75 -7.39
CA GLN A 24 -16.01 -1.92 -7.36
C GLN A 24 -17.29 -2.75 -7.53
N TYR A 25 -17.28 -3.73 -8.44
CA TYR A 25 -18.40 -4.65 -8.66
C TYR A 25 -18.68 -5.51 -7.42
N LEU A 26 -17.64 -6.05 -6.79
CA LEU A 26 -17.77 -6.86 -5.57
C LEU A 26 -18.40 -6.07 -4.42
N VAL A 27 -18.01 -4.81 -4.26
CA VAL A 27 -18.56 -3.90 -3.24
C VAL A 27 -20.00 -3.50 -3.56
N GLN A 28 -20.32 -3.20 -4.82
CA GLN A 28 -21.68 -2.78 -5.23
C GLN A 28 -22.73 -3.89 -5.12
N ARG A 29 -22.30 -5.15 -5.20
CA ARG A 29 -23.19 -6.32 -5.15
C ARG A 29 -23.23 -7.01 -3.77
N ASP A 30 -22.61 -6.41 -2.75
CA ASP A 30 -22.41 -7.02 -1.42
C ASP A 30 -21.76 -8.42 -1.48
N LEU A 31 -21.01 -8.71 -2.55
CA LEU A 31 -20.30 -9.98 -2.73
C LEU A 31 -18.97 -10.03 -1.95
N SER A 32 -18.64 -8.94 -1.25
CA SER A 32 -17.50 -8.84 -0.34
C SER A 32 -17.50 -9.93 0.74
N THR A 33 -18.67 -10.40 1.18
CA THR A 33 -18.80 -11.49 2.14
C THR A 33 -18.61 -12.88 1.50
N GLY A 34 -18.84 -12.99 0.19
CA GLY A 34 -18.72 -14.25 -0.56
C GLY A 34 -17.30 -14.53 -1.07
N PHE A 35 -16.47 -13.50 -1.25
CA PHE A 35 -15.10 -13.61 -1.76
C PHE A 35 -14.09 -12.74 -0.99
N PRO A 36 -14.01 -12.85 0.35
CA PRO A 36 -13.20 -11.95 1.17
C PRO A 36 -11.70 -12.03 0.84
N ASN A 37 -11.18 -13.23 0.57
CA ASN A 37 -9.77 -13.45 0.26
C ASN A 37 -9.38 -12.80 -1.08
N THR A 38 -10.20 -13.01 -2.12
CA THR A 38 -9.98 -12.43 -3.45
C THR A 38 -10.07 -10.90 -3.42
N GLN A 39 -11.00 -10.34 -2.64
CA GLN A 39 -11.07 -8.89 -2.46
C GLN A 39 -9.82 -8.33 -1.81
N ILE A 40 -9.31 -8.96 -0.75
CA ILE A 40 -8.09 -8.53 -0.05
C ILE A 40 -6.88 -8.60 -0.99
N GLU A 41 -6.74 -9.69 -1.74
CA GLU A 41 -5.65 -9.87 -2.71
C GLU A 41 -5.67 -8.81 -3.82
N LEU A 42 -6.84 -8.54 -4.40
CA LEU A 42 -7.01 -7.50 -5.42
C LEU A 42 -6.74 -6.10 -4.87
N GLN A 43 -7.19 -5.80 -3.65
CA GLN A 43 -6.94 -4.52 -3.00
C GLN A 43 -5.45 -4.34 -2.67
N ALA A 44 -4.79 -5.37 -2.17
CA ALA A 44 -3.34 -5.35 -1.94
C ALA A 44 -2.58 -5.12 -3.25
N LEU A 45 -2.94 -5.86 -4.30
CA LEU A 45 -2.33 -5.74 -5.63
C LEU A 45 -2.51 -4.35 -6.23
N LEU A 46 -3.68 -3.72 -6.05
CA LEU A 46 -3.95 -2.36 -6.52
C LEU A 46 -3.23 -1.30 -5.68
N THR A 47 -3.10 -1.53 -4.37
CA THR A 47 -2.50 -0.56 -3.45
C THR A 47 -0.97 -0.50 -3.61
N ILE A 48 -0.29 -1.63 -3.82
CA ILE A 48 1.18 -1.70 -3.96
C ILE A 48 1.74 -0.72 -5.02
N PRO A 49 1.30 -0.74 -6.29
CA PRO A 49 1.81 0.17 -7.32
C PRO A 49 1.39 1.62 -7.06
N ILE A 50 0.22 1.86 -6.46
CA ILE A 50 -0.26 3.20 -6.10
C ILE A 50 0.62 3.79 -5.00
N THR A 51 0.87 3.05 -3.92
CA THR A 51 1.75 3.47 -2.82
C THR A 51 3.18 3.67 -3.30
N GLY A 52 3.69 2.77 -4.17
CA GLY A 52 5.00 2.91 -4.80
C GLY A 52 5.11 4.18 -5.62
N ALA A 53 4.19 4.41 -6.56
CA ALA A 53 4.17 5.61 -7.41
C ALA A 53 4.00 6.91 -6.61
N ILE A 54 3.19 6.90 -5.54
CA ILE A 54 3.05 8.04 -4.63
C ILE A 54 4.37 8.30 -3.90
N ALA A 55 5.00 7.27 -3.35
CA ALA A 55 6.28 7.39 -2.64
C ALA A 55 7.38 7.95 -3.56
N GLU A 56 7.48 7.42 -4.79
CA GLU A 56 8.42 7.92 -5.80
C GLU A 56 8.13 9.37 -6.19
N ARG A 57 6.87 9.72 -6.41
CA ARG A 57 6.45 11.10 -6.71
C ARG A 57 6.77 12.06 -5.56
N CYS A 58 6.50 11.65 -4.32
CA CYS A 58 6.81 12.42 -3.12
C CYS A 58 8.32 12.60 -2.97
N PHE A 59 9.10 11.54 -3.14
CA PHE A 59 10.55 11.61 -3.05
C PHE A 59 11.17 12.48 -4.16
N SER A 60 10.67 12.34 -5.39
CA SER A 60 11.07 13.18 -6.51
C SER A 60 10.78 14.67 -6.23
N LYS A 61 9.62 14.96 -5.63
CA LYS A 61 9.27 16.33 -5.21
C LYS A 61 10.13 16.85 -4.06
N LEU A 62 10.49 16.01 -3.09
CA LEU A 62 11.43 16.37 -2.02
C LEU A 62 12.82 16.65 -2.58
N ARG A 63 13.29 15.84 -3.54
CA ARG A 63 14.55 16.07 -4.27
C ARG A 63 14.56 17.37 -5.07
N SER A 64 13.44 17.77 -5.67
CA SER A 64 13.39 19.01 -6.45
C SER A 64 13.26 20.28 -5.62
N THR A 65 12.76 20.17 -4.38
CA THR A 65 12.54 21.33 -3.49
C THR A 65 13.71 21.55 -2.50
N MET A 66 14.55 20.54 -2.26
CA MET A 66 15.70 20.60 -1.34
C MET A 66 17.02 20.35 -2.06
N SER A 67 18.09 21.04 -1.63
CA SER A 67 19.45 20.71 -2.05
C SER A 67 19.84 19.29 -1.57
N GLN A 68 20.71 18.61 -2.32
CA GLN A 68 21.16 17.24 -2.02
C GLN A 68 21.70 17.10 -0.59
N GLU A 69 22.39 18.11 -0.06
CA GLU A 69 22.85 18.16 1.33
C GLU A 69 21.71 18.08 2.34
N ARG A 70 20.64 18.85 2.15
CA ARG A 70 19.50 18.87 3.08
C ARG A 70 18.73 17.56 3.06
N LEU A 71 18.60 16.92 1.90
CA LEU A 71 17.96 15.61 1.77
C LEU A 71 18.78 14.51 2.48
N SER A 72 20.11 14.54 2.32
CA SER A 72 21.02 13.60 2.97
C SER A 72 20.99 13.76 4.50
N ALA A 73 21.08 15.01 4.98
CA ALA A 73 20.98 15.31 6.41
C ALA A 73 19.64 14.86 7.01
N LEU A 74 18.53 15.04 6.28
CA LEU A 74 17.21 14.61 6.73
C LEU A 74 17.09 13.08 6.79
N ALA A 75 17.70 12.35 5.85
CA ALA A 75 17.73 10.89 5.88
C ALA A 75 18.49 10.37 7.11
N VAL A 76 19.64 10.96 7.43
CA VAL A 76 20.41 10.65 8.64
C VAL A 76 19.59 10.93 9.90
N LEU A 77 19.02 12.14 10.01
CA LEU A 77 18.17 12.51 11.15
C LEU A 77 16.94 11.61 11.30
N SER A 78 16.34 11.16 10.20
CA SER A 78 15.20 10.23 10.25
C SER A 78 15.60 8.86 10.79
N ILE A 79 16.80 8.38 10.47
CA ILE A 79 17.35 7.12 11.00
C ILE A 79 17.66 7.27 12.48
N GLU A 80 18.36 8.34 12.86
CA GLU A 80 18.70 8.65 14.25
C GLU A 80 17.45 8.81 15.12
N ASN A 81 16.44 9.55 14.65
CA ASN A 81 15.17 9.71 15.37
C ASN A 81 14.44 8.37 15.55
N ARG A 82 14.49 7.47 14.56
CA ARG A 82 13.92 6.12 14.71
C ARG A 82 14.67 5.33 15.78
N LEU A 83 15.99 5.37 15.77
CA LEU A 83 16.82 4.69 16.78
C LEU A 83 16.60 5.29 18.17
N ALA A 84 16.56 6.61 18.30
CA ALA A 84 16.30 7.31 19.56
C ALA A 84 14.94 6.95 20.16
N ARG A 85 13.91 6.69 19.33
CA ARG A 85 12.60 6.19 19.78
C ARG A 85 12.61 4.72 20.19
N GLN A 86 13.59 3.94 19.74
CA GLN A 86 13.76 2.53 20.11
C GLN A 86 14.58 2.35 21.37
N VAL A 87 15.37 3.34 21.76
CA VAL A 87 16.10 3.35 23.03
C VAL A 87 15.12 3.67 24.17
N ASN A 88 14.96 2.74 25.11
CA ASN A 88 14.25 2.99 26.36
C ASN A 88 15.14 3.83 27.27
N PHE A 89 14.81 5.11 27.44
CA PHE A 89 15.51 6.02 28.34
C PHE A 89 15.47 5.59 29.82
N PHE A 90 14.59 4.64 30.17
CA PHE A 90 14.50 4.07 31.52
C PHE A 90 15.62 3.08 31.86
N ASP A 91 16.30 2.48 30.88
CA ASP A 91 17.46 1.59 31.12
C ASP A 91 18.78 2.37 31.26
N VAL A 92 18.81 3.65 30.88
CA VAL A 92 20.03 4.47 30.81
C VAL A 92 20.17 5.42 32.00
N ILE A 93 19.11 5.61 32.79
CA ILE A 93 19.16 6.41 34.03
C ILE A 93 19.37 5.44 35.19
N ILE A 94 20.65 5.29 35.59
CA ILE A 94 21.10 4.66 36.84
C ILE A 94 21.02 5.70 37.97
#